data_AF-A0A2M7RVG2-F1
#
_entry.id   AF-A0A2M7RVG2-F1
#
_cell.length_a   1.000
_cell.length_b   1.000
_cell.length_c   1.000
_cell.angle_alpha   90.00
_cell.angle_beta   90.00
_cell.angle_gamma   90.00
#
_symmetry.space_group_name_H-M   'P 1'
#
loop_
_entity.id
_entity.type
_entity.pdbx_description
1 polymer ?
#
loop_
_entity_poly.entity_id
_entity_poly.type
_entity_poly.pdbx_seq_one_letter_code
_entity_poly.pdbx_strand_id
1 'polypeptide(L)'
;MNEAWRTEAHYKMKNIAEEIVTNLGGSCVFEIRKGYPFLVNDEEVTQNAIDAAIQFLGKENVIDLDVRMTAEDFAYYSQVIPACFYRLGIAKKNVKASGLHTPTFDIDENAIETSIGLMSWLAINELKK
;
A
#
# COMPACT_ATOMS: atom_id res chain seq x y z
N MET A 1 -7.25 6.05 -6.50
CA MET A 1 -8.53 5.31 -6.45
C MET A 1 -8.92 5.14 -4.98
N ASN A 2 -10.18 5.32 -4.62
CA ASN A 2 -10.69 5.24 -3.24
C ASN A 2 -11.91 4.30 -3.14
N GLU A 3 -12.45 4.08 -1.93
CA GLU A 3 -13.60 3.18 -1.73
C GLU A 3 -14.89 3.68 -2.42
N ALA A 4 -15.08 4.99 -2.57
CA ALA A 4 -16.23 5.55 -3.28
C ALA A 4 -16.21 5.13 -4.76
N TRP A 5 -15.07 5.34 -5.42
CA TRP A 5 -14.86 4.88 -6.80
C TRP A 5 -14.97 3.37 -6.94
N ARG A 6 -14.41 2.60 -5.99
CA ARG A 6 -14.51 1.14 -6.01
C ARG A 6 -15.95 0.66 -5.94
N THR A 7 -16.77 1.31 -5.11
CA THR A 7 -18.20 1.04 -4.99
C THR A 7 -18.93 1.36 -6.29
N GLU A 8 -18.61 2.50 -6.90
CA GLU A 8 -19.18 2.90 -8.19
C GLU A 8 -18.81 1.91 -9.31
N ALA A 9 -17.54 1.48 -9.36
CA ALA A 9 -17.06 0.50 -10.32
C ALA A 9 -17.82 -0.83 -10.21
N HIS A 10 -17.99 -1.35 -8.99
CA HIS A 10 -18.77 -2.56 -8.74
C HIS A 10 -20.23 -2.43 -9.21
N TYR A 11 -20.86 -1.29 -8.94
CA TYR A 11 -22.21 -1.00 -9.40
C TYR A 11 -22.29 -0.98 -10.93
N LYS A 12 -21.38 -0.26 -11.61
CA LYS A 12 -21.33 -0.22 -13.08
C LYS A 12 -21.11 -1.61 -13.69
N MET A 13 -20.17 -2.39 -13.15
CA MET A 13 -19.88 -3.74 -13.64
C MET A 13 -21.11 -4.64 -13.57
N LYS A 14 -21.82 -4.63 -12.43
CA LYS A 14 -23.04 -5.40 -12.25
C LYS A 14 -24.13 -4.97 -13.23
N ASN A 15 -24.42 -3.67 -13.31
CA ASN A 15 -25.46 -3.16 -14.19
C ASN A 15 -25.21 -3.50 -15.66
N ILE A 16 -23.97 -3.32 -16.14
CA ILE A 16 -23.60 -3.66 -17.51
C ILE A 16 -23.87 -5.15 -17.79
N ALA A 17 -23.47 -6.04 -16.87
CA ALA A 17 -23.67 -7.47 -17.04
C ALA A 17 -25.16 -7.87 -17.06
N GLU A 18 -25.97 -7.29 -16.18
CA GLU A 18 -27.40 -7.59 -16.08
C GLU A 18 -28.18 -7.01 -17.27
N GLU A 19 -27.87 -5.79 -17.72
CA GLU A 19 -28.51 -5.14 -18.87
C GLU A 19 -28.25 -5.90 -20.17
N ILE A 20 -27.01 -6.34 -20.42
CA ILE A 20 -26.66 -7.13 -21.61
C ILE A 20 -27.49 -8.41 -21.68
N VAL A 21 -27.56 -9.16 -20.58
CA VAL A 21 -28.22 -10.47 -20.58
C VAL A 21 -29.74 -10.33 -20.62
N THR A 22 -30.30 -9.31 -19.93
CA THR A 22 -31.73 -9.02 -19.97
C THR A 22 -32.19 -8.66 -21.39
N ASN A 23 -31.43 -7.83 -22.11
CA ASN A 23 -31.75 -7.45 -23.50
C ASN A 23 -31.70 -8.63 -24.48
N LEU A 24 -30.99 -9.70 -24.13
CA LEU A 24 -30.91 -10.93 -24.90
C LEU A 24 -31.93 -12.00 -24.45
N GLY A 25 -32.83 -11.66 -23.52
CA GLY A 25 -33.87 -12.56 -23.01
C GLY A 25 -33.40 -13.57 -21.97
N GLY A 26 -32.22 -13.37 -21.37
CA GLY A 26 -31.67 -14.23 -20.32
C GLY A 26 -31.68 -13.59 -18.93
N SER A 27 -31.03 -14.27 -17.99
CA SER A 27 -30.68 -13.75 -16.66
C SER A 27 -29.25 -14.15 -16.28
N CYS A 28 -28.57 -13.35 -15.47
CA CYS A 28 -27.25 -13.70 -14.92
C CYS A 28 -27.20 -13.50 -13.39
N VAL A 29 -26.28 -14.21 -12.73
CA VAL A 29 -25.94 -13.98 -11.33
C VAL A 29 -24.56 -13.35 -11.28
N PHE A 30 -24.49 -12.11 -10.80
CA PHE A 30 -23.24 -11.36 -10.70
C PHE A 30 -22.78 -11.30 -9.23
N GLU A 31 -21.73 -12.07 -8.89
CA GLU A 31 -21.16 -12.11 -7.54
C GLU A 31 -19.92 -11.21 -7.44
N ILE A 32 -19.92 -10.29 -6.48
CA ILE A 32 -18.75 -9.44 -6.18
C ILE A 32 -18.14 -9.86 -4.86
N ARG A 33 -16.97 -10.47 -4.91
CA ARG A 33 -16.15 -10.76 -3.73
C ARG A 33 -15.24 -9.58 -3.43
N LYS A 34 -15.64 -8.75 -2.46
CA LYS A 34 -14.85 -7.58 -2.05
C LYS A 34 -13.59 -8.04 -1.32
N GLY A 35 -12.42 -7.83 -1.94
CA GLY A 35 -11.11 -7.95 -1.30
C GLY A 35 -10.78 -6.74 -0.42
N TYR A 36 -9.49 -6.53 -0.13
CA TYR A 36 -9.01 -5.47 0.76
C TYR A 36 -9.46 -4.06 0.32
N PRO A 37 -9.72 -3.14 1.25
CA PRO A 37 -9.90 -1.72 0.92
C PRO A 37 -8.61 -1.14 0.34
N PHE A 38 -8.66 0.07 -0.20
CA PHE A 38 -7.45 0.79 -0.57
C PHE A 38 -6.63 1.12 0.68
N LEU A 39 -5.30 1.02 0.57
CA LEU A 39 -4.41 1.52 1.62
C LEU A 39 -4.34 3.04 1.52
N VAL A 40 -4.53 3.71 2.64
CA VAL A 40 -4.38 5.16 2.75
C VAL A 40 -3.32 5.48 3.79
N ASN A 41 -2.45 6.42 3.48
CA ASN A 41 -1.56 7.00 4.47
C ASN A 41 -2.20 8.30 4.97
N ASP A 42 -2.38 8.41 6.28
CA ASP A 42 -2.85 9.66 6.89
C ASP A 42 -1.76 10.73 6.79
N GLU A 43 -2.13 11.94 6.36
CA GLU A 43 -1.18 12.99 5.99
C GLU A 43 -0.30 13.42 7.18
N GLU A 44 -0.88 13.54 8.38
CA GLU A 44 -0.18 14.05 9.56
C GLU A 44 0.84 13.03 10.06
N VAL A 45 0.41 11.79 10.34
CA VAL A 45 1.32 10.75 10.84
C VAL A 45 2.35 10.34 9.78
N THR A 46 2.05 10.52 8.49
CA THR A 46 3.01 10.26 7.42
C THR A 46 4.07 11.35 7.35
N GLN A 47 3.69 12.63 7.43
CA GLN A 47 4.67 13.73 7.47
C GLN A 47 5.59 13.61 8.69
N ASN A 48 5.01 13.28 9.83
CA ASN A 48 5.71 12.95 11.06
C ASN A 48 6.75 11.84 10.89
N ALA A 49 6.35 10.75 10.24
CA ALA A 49 7.24 9.63 9.94
C ALA A 49 8.36 10.03 8.95
N ILE A 50 8.05 10.84 7.93
CA ILE A 50 9.02 11.37 6.97
C ILE A 50 10.07 12.20 7.69
N ASP A 51 9.68 13.16 8.54
CA ASP A 51 10.61 14.04 9.24
C ASP A 51 11.55 13.26 10.17
N ALA A 52 11.01 12.30 10.92
CA ALA A 52 11.80 11.42 11.77
C ALA A 52 12.72 10.50 10.96
N ALA A 53 12.25 9.96 9.83
CA ALA A 53 13.05 9.13 8.93
C ALA A 53 14.21 9.94 8.32
N ILE A 54 13.99 11.19 7.93
CA ILE A 54 15.03 12.08 7.39
C ILE A 54 16.13 12.31 8.43
N GLN A 55 15.76 12.49 9.70
CA GLN A 55 16.74 12.64 10.79
C GLN A 55 17.59 11.38 10.98
N PHE A 56 17.02 10.20 10.76
CA PHE A 56 17.69 8.92 10.98
C PHE A 56 18.52 8.45 9.77
N LEU A 57 17.95 8.55 8.57
CA LEU A 57 18.52 8.02 7.33
C LEU A 57 19.26 9.06 6.49
N GLY A 58 19.04 10.36 6.74
CA GLY A 58 19.44 11.43 5.82
C GLY A 58 18.38 11.68 4.74
N LYS A 59 18.30 12.94 4.29
CA LYS A 59 17.25 13.41 3.37
C LYS A 59 17.28 12.70 2.02
N GLU A 60 18.46 12.32 1.55
CA GLU A 60 18.69 11.66 0.27
C GLU A 60 18.18 10.20 0.24
N ASN A 61 17.93 9.60 1.39
CA ASN A 61 17.49 8.21 1.53
C ASN A 61 15.99 8.07 1.81
N VAL A 62 15.27 9.20 1.93
CA VAL A 62 13.82 9.25 2.11
C VAL A 62 13.21 9.88 0.86
N ILE A 63 12.47 9.09 0.09
CA ILE A 63 11.94 9.50 -1.22
C ILE A 63 10.44 9.24 -1.30
N ASP A 64 9.76 10.08 -2.07
CA ASP A 64 8.40 9.83 -2.48
C ASP A 64 8.34 8.69 -3.50
N LEU A 65 7.24 7.94 -3.46
CA LEU A 65 7.00 6.83 -4.38
C LEU A 65 5.77 7.11 -5.22
N ASP A 66 5.85 6.74 -6.49
CA ASP A 66 4.69 6.73 -7.37
C ASP A 66 3.61 5.77 -6.86
N VAL A 67 2.36 6.09 -7.16
CA VAL A 67 1.21 5.23 -6.87
C VAL A 67 1.41 3.87 -7.54
N ARG A 68 1.18 2.79 -6.78
CA ARG A 68 1.27 1.42 -7.29
C ARG A 68 -0.08 0.72 -7.21
N MET A 69 -0.23 -0.31 -8.05
CA MET A 69 -1.44 -1.14 -8.13
C MET A 69 -1.44 -2.31 -7.13
N THR A 70 -0.40 -2.44 -6.30
CA THR A 70 -0.30 -3.51 -5.30
C THR A 70 -1.33 -3.31 -4.20
N ALA A 71 -2.05 -4.37 -3.83
CA ALA A 71 -2.93 -4.40 -2.67
C ALA A 71 -2.17 -4.92 -1.44
N GLU A 72 -2.53 -4.40 -0.25
CA GLU A 72 -1.92 -4.76 1.03
C GLU A 72 -3.00 -4.82 2.10
N ASP A 73 -2.96 -5.83 2.98
CA ASP A 73 -4.02 -6.02 3.99
C ASP A 73 -3.92 -5.03 5.16
N PHE A 74 -2.76 -4.39 5.33
CA PHE A 74 -2.57 -3.24 6.22
C PHE A 74 -3.59 -2.13 5.93
N ALA A 75 -4.14 -2.09 4.72
CA ALA A 75 -5.24 -1.21 4.34
C ALA A 75 -6.39 -1.24 5.36
N TYR A 76 -6.72 -2.40 5.96
CA TYR A 76 -7.77 -2.47 6.98
C TYR A 76 -7.49 -1.60 8.20
N TYR A 77 -6.24 -1.51 8.66
CA TYR A 77 -5.87 -0.62 9.77
C TYR A 77 -5.95 0.83 9.34
N SER A 78 -5.43 1.15 8.15
CA SER A 78 -5.45 2.52 7.64
C SER A 78 -6.85 3.12 7.42
N GLN A 79 -7.87 2.28 7.29
CA GLN A 79 -9.26 2.75 7.18
C GLN A 79 -9.86 3.18 8.53
N VAL A 80 -9.24 2.79 9.65
CA VAL A 80 -9.84 2.93 10.99
C VAL A 80 -9.05 3.89 11.88
N ILE A 81 -7.73 3.94 11.71
CA ILE A 81 -6.84 4.80 12.49
C ILE A 81 -5.88 5.55 11.57
N PRO A 82 -5.42 6.76 11.97
CA PRO A 82 -4.29 7.40 11.32
C PRO A 82 -3.12 6.43 11.26
N ALA A 83 -2.66 6.13 10.04
CA ALA A 83 -1.61 5.15 9.82
C ALA A 83 -0.65 5.63 8.73
N CYS A 84 0.62 5.25 8.89
CA CYS A 84 1.65 5.44 7.86
C CYS A 84 2.25 4.07 7.52
N PHE A 85 2.03 3.64 6.28
CA PHE A 85 2.68 2.49 5.67
C PHE A 85 3.79 2.98 4.73
N TYR A 86 5.02 2.57 4.98
CA TYR A 86 6.17 2.93 4.17
C TYR A 86 6.86 1.68 3.61
N ARG A 87 7.69 1.86 2.58
CA ARG A 87 8.49 0.79 1.99
C ARG A 87 9.95 1.02 2.33
N LEU A 88 10.62 -0.06 2.73
CA LEU A 88 12.06 -0.05 2.94
C LEU A 88 12.79 -0.47 1.67
N GLY A 89 13.87 0.26 1.33
CA GLY A 89 14.79 -0.15 0.28
C GLY A 89 15.58 -1.40 0.71
N ILE A 90 15.37 -2.51 0.02
CA ILE A 90 15.99 -3.82 0.33
C ILE A 90 16.83 -4.38 -0.83
N ALA A 91 17.03 -3.60 -1.90
CA ALA A 91 17.77 -4.06 -3.07
C ALA A 91 19.28 -4.01 -2.83
N LYS A 92 19.98 -5.08 -3.22
CA LYS A 92 21.45 -5.12 -3.20
C LYS A 92 22.04 -4.08 -4.16
N LYS A 93 23.07 -3.35 -3.73
CA LYS A 93 23.80 -2.40 -4.59
C LYS A 93 24.39 -3.14 -5.79
N ASN A 94 24.28 -2.53 -6.98
CA ASN A 94 24.83 -3.05 -8.24
C ASN A 94 24.27 -4.40 -8.71
N VAL A 95 23.15 -4.86 -8.13
CA VAL A 95 22.44 -6.07 -8.58
C VAL A 95 21.05 -5.66 -9.06
N LYS A 96 20.61 -6.22 -10.18
CA LYS A 96 19.23 -6.01 -10.65
C LYS A 96 18.28 -6.64 -9.64
N ALA A 97 17.45 -5.82 -9.00
CA ALA A 97 16.43 -6.30 -8.09
C ALA A 97 15.39 -7.16 -8.83
N SER A 98 15.08 -8.32 -8.23
CA SER A 98 13.94 -9.14 -8.62
C SER A 98 12.64 -8.58 -8.02
N GLY A 99 11.52 -8.82 -8.69
CA GLY A 99 10.21 -8.49 -8.13
C GLY A 99 9.87 -9.34 -6.90
N LEU A 100 8.93 -8.86 -6.09
CA LEU A 100 8.27 -9.72 -5.10
C LEU A 100 7.59 -10.90 -5.82
N HIS A 101 7.47 -12.05 -5.14
CA HIS A 101 6.86 -13.29 -5.65
C HIS A 101 7.57 -13.97 -6.84
N THR A 102 8.84 -13.65 -7.11
CA THR A 102 9.64 -14.40 -8.09
C THR A 102 10.54 -15.44 -7.39
N PRO A 103 10.91 -16.56 -8.05
CA PRO A 103 11.85 -17.53 -7.49
C PRO A 103 13.28 -16.98 -7.31
N THR A 104 13.56 -15.82 -7.91
CA THR A 104 14.85 -15.10 -7.84
C THR A 104 14.81 -13.93 -6.85
N PHE A 105 13.73 -13.81 -6.05
CA PHE A 105 13.63 -12.78 -5.04
C PHE A 105 14.72 -12.95 -3.99
N ASP A 106 15.44 -11.86 -3.73
CA ASP A 106 16.59 -11.83 -2.83
C ASP A 106 16.79 -10.38 -2.35
N ILE A 107 17.24 -10.22 -1.11
CA ILE A 107 17.32 -8.93 -0.40
C ILE A 107 18.74 -8.65 0.08
N ASP A 108 19.08 -7.38 0.26
CA ASP A 108 20.24 -6.98 1.04
C ASP A 108 19.90 -7.12 2.53
N GLU A 109 20.51 -8.09 3.22
CA GLU A 109 20.25 -8.35 4.64
C GLU A 109 20.68 -7.18 5.54
N ASN A 110 21.57 -6.27 5.07
CA ASN A 110 21.87 -5.04 5.80
C ASN A 110 20.64 -4.13 5.97
N ALA A 111 19.61 -4.31 5.14
CA ALA A 111 18.33 -3.62 5.29
C ALA A 111 17.60 -4.05 6.57
N ILE A 112 17.88 -5.22 7.14
CA ILE A 112 17.25 -5.68 8.39
C ILE A 112 17.66 -4.77 9.55
N GLU A 113 18.96 -4.47 9.68
CA GLU A 113 19.46 -3.55 10.71
C GLU A 113 18.86 -2.15 10.54
N THR A 114 18.85 -1.66 9.29
CA THR A 114 18.22 -0.37 8.94
C THR A 114 16.73 -0.35 9.31
N SER A 115 16.00 -1.43 9.03
CA SER A 115 14.58 -1.58 9.31
C SER A 115 14.28 -1.46 10.80
N ILE A 116 15.01 -2.23 11.62
CA ILE A 116 14.82 -2.28 13.07
C ILE A 116 15.14 -0.91 13.68
N GLY A 117 16.26 -0.30 13.27
CA GLY A 117 16.67 1.02 13.72
C GLY A 117 15.64 2.09 13.37
N LEU A 118 15.21 2.13 12.11
CA LEU A 118 14.21 3.08 11.64
C LEU A 118 12.88 2.91 12.38
N MET A 119 12.31 1.71 12.43
CA MET A 119 11.01 1.48 13.07
C MET A 119 11.04 1.86 14.56
N SER A 120 12.12 1.53 15.26
CA SER A 120 12.32 1.91 16.66
C SER A 120 12.42 3.43 16.82
N TRP A 121 13.16 4.10 15.93
CA TRP A 121 13.31 5.55 15.92
C TRP A 121 11.98 6.26 15.67
N LEU A 122 11.20 5.81 14.68
CA LEU A 122 9.88 6.35 14.38
C LEU A 122 8.95 6.23 15.58
N ALA A 123 8.88 5.06 16.22
CA ALA A 123 8.03 4.83 17.38
C ALA A 123 8.40 5.74 18.57
N ILE A 124 9.69 5.89 18.87
CA ILE A 124 10.15 6.76 19.97
C ILE A 124 9.83 8.23 19.69
N ASN A 125 10.00 8.69 18.45
CA ASN A 125 9.71 10.08 18.10
C ASN A 125 8.21 10.37 18.13
N GLU A 126 7.38 9.43 17.72
CA GLU A 126 5.92 9.60 17.78
C GLU A 126 5.42 9.67 19.24
N LEU A 127 5.98 8.87 20.14
CA LEU A 127 5.63 8.87 21.56
C LEU A 127 6.09 10.11 22.36
N LYS A 128 7.02 10.89 21.81
CA LYS A 128 7.60 12.08 22.47
C LYS A 128 6.85 13.38 22.15
N LYS A 129 5.84 13.32 21.30
CA LYS A 129 5.02 14.47 20.93
C LYS A 129 4.02 14.83 22.02
#